data_AF-A0A7S3X938-F1
#
_entry.id   AF-A0A7S3X938-F1
#
_cell.length_a   1.000
_cell.length_b   1.000
_cell.length_c   1.000
_cell.angle_alpha   90.00
_cell.angle_beta   90.00
_cell.angle_gamma   90.00
#
_symmetry.space_group_name_H-M   'P 1'
#
loop_
_entity.id
_entity.type
_entity.pdbx_description
1 polymer ?
#
loop_
_entity_poly.entity_id
_entity_poly.type
_entity_poly.pdbx_seq_one_letter_code
_entity_poly.pdbx_strand_id
1 'polypeptide(L)'
;MAQAPPKPGIAPVELAISCVFSVFFTTNALLDLSADLWALDAPRARLAFLRDWYVFRQWSPIVSPIFLALTLLLPFAVFTLCKGALESICGWRSASRLRHTVDILEAVILVGVILPIGIPAAVSAQEALIAACKGSVTGGVSGGGPLGFFSADTTATLRPGDMSACKASAAELPSPHLLMVALNLLMWACDVLRYSCGGAPAGEEKRD
;
A
#
# COMPACT_ATOMS: atom_id res chain seq x y z
N MET A 1 36.74 -12.98 21.67
CA MET A 1 35.30 -12.69 21.49
C MET A 1 34.77 -13.70 20.49
N ALA A 2 33.70 -14.43 20.83
CA ALA A 2 33.08 -15.35 19.88
C ALA A 2 32.48 -14.55 18.71
N GLN A 3 32.74 -14.98 17.47
CA GLN A 3 32.18 -14.35 16.28
C GLN A 3 30.66 -14.56 16.26
N ALA A 4 29.89 -13.49 16.02
CA ALA A 4 28.43 -13.59 15.92
C ALA A 4 28.03 -14.51 14.76
N PRO A 5 26.98 -15.35 14.92
CA PRO A 5 26.56 -16.27 13.87
C PRO A 5 26.14 -15.51 12.60
N PRO A 6 26.40 -16.05 11.40
CA PRO A 6 26.01 -15.40 10.16
C PRO A 6 24.49 -15.29 10.03
N LYS A 7 24.01 -14.22 9.38
CA LYS A 7 22.59 -14.12 8.99
C LYS A 7 22.27 -15.16 7.91
N PRO A 8 21.11 -15.85 8.02
CA PRO A 8 20.67 -16.77 6.98
C PRO A 8 20.39 -16.00 5.68
N GLY A 9 20.72 -16.64 4.56
CA GLY A 9 20.29 -16.18 3.23
C GLY A 9 18.77 -16.16 3.10
N ILE A 10 18.26 -15.36 2.16
CA ILE A 10 16.84 -15.32 1.82
C ILE A 10 16.59 -16.39 0.77
N ALA A 11 15.59 -17.24 1.01
CA ALA A 11 15.23 -18.25 0.03
C ALA A 11 14.54 -17.61 -1.20
N PRO A 12 14.67 -18.18 -2.42
CA PRO A 12 14.00 -17.64 -3.61
C PRO A 12 12.49 -17.53 -3.46
N VAL A 13 11.87 -18.46 -2.72
CA VAL A 13 10.42 -18.44 -2.43
C VAL A 13 10.06 -17.26 -1.53
N GLU A 14 10.89 -16.93 -0.53
CA GLU A 14 10.67 -15.78 0.35
C GLU A 14 10.75 -14.47 -0.43
N LEU A 15 11.75 -14.34 -1.33
CA LEU A 15 11.84 -13.19 -2.24
C LEU A 15 10.61 -13.09 -3.14
N ALA A 16 10.16 -14.20 -3.73
CA ALA A 16 8.99 -14.21 -4.60
C ALA A 16 7.74 -13.73 -3.87
N ILE A 17 7.54 -14.17 -2.63
CA ILE A 17 6.45 -13.72 -1.77
C ILE A 17 6.57 -12.20 -1.53
N SER A 18 7.71 -11.71 -1.05
CA SER A 18 7.90 -10.27 -0.80
C SER A 18 7.64 -9.42 -2.06
N CYS A 19 8.17 -9.85 -3.21
CA CYS A 19 7.93 -9.17 -4.49
C CYS A 19 6.45 -9.12 -4.86
N VAL A 20 5.70 -10.20 -4.68
CA VAL A 20 4.24 -10.23 -4.96
C VAL A 20 3.51 -9.23 -4.07
N PHE A 21 3.86 -9.15 -2.78
CA PHE A 21 3.25 -8.18 -1.86
C PHE A 21 3.59 -6.74 -2.27
N SER A 22 4.87 -6.43 -2.45
CA SER A 22 5.33 -5.09 -2.79
C SER A 22 4.76 -4.61 -4.14
N VAL A 23 4.69 -5.48 -5.15
CA VAL A 23 4.06 -5.19 -6.44
C VAL A 23 2.55 -5.01 -6.31
N PHE A 24 1.86 -5.84 -5.51
CA PHE A 24 0.42 -5.69 -5.27
C PHE A 24 0.09 -4.33 -4.66
N PHE A 25 0.78 -3.93 -3.58
CA PHE A 25 0.54 -2.63 -2.94
C PHE A 25 0.94 -1.45 -3.84
N THR A 26 2.07 -1.56 -4.55
CA THR A 26 2.50 -0.55 -5.53
C THR A 26 1.44 -0.37 -6.62
N THR A 27 0.94 -1.46 -7.19
CA THR A 27 -0.06 -1.44 -8.26
C THR A 27 -1.35 -0.78 -7.77
N ASN A 28 -1.80 -1.12 -6.57
CA ASN A 28 -2.98 -0.51 -5.98
C ASN A 28 -2.79 1.00 -5.74
N ALA A 29 -1.66 1.41 -5.18
CA ALA A 29 -1.35 2.82 -4.95
C ALA A 29 -1.22 3.61 -6.26
N LEU A 30 -0.67 3.00 -7.32
CA LEU A 30 -0.59 3.58 -8.66
C LEU A 30 -1.97 3.75 -9.30
N LEU A 31 -2.88 2.78 -9.14
CA LEU A 31 -4.25 2.89 -9.63
C LEU A 31 -4.99 4.05 -8.95
N ASP A 32 -4.88 4.16 -7.63
CA ASP A 32 -5.49 5.23 -6.85
C ASP A 32 -4.89 6.61 -7.23
N LEU A 33 -3.56 6.73 -7.31
CA LEU A 33 -2.89 7.95 -7.77
C LEU A 33 -3.28 8.33 -9.22
N SER A 34 -3.42 7.34 -10.11
CA SER A 34 -3.84 7.58 -11.48
C SER A 34 -5.27 8.13 -11.55
N ALA A 35 -6.17 7.58 -10.72
CA ALA A 35 -7.54 8.07 -10.60
C ALA A 35 -7.56 9.52 -10.06
N ASP A 36 -6.76 9.82 -9.04
CA ASP A 36 -6.66 11.18 -8.47
C ASP A 36 -6.21 12.20 -9.50
N LEU A 37 -5.08 11.94 -10.17
CA LEU A 37 -4.51 12.85 -11.15
C LEU A 37 -5.45 13.05 -12.34
N TRP A 38 -6.06 11.97 -12.83
CA TRP A 38 -7.04 12.04 -13.91
C TRP A 38 -8.28 12.85 -13.55
N ALA A 39 -8.75 12.73 -12.30
CA ALA A 39 -9.91 13.44 -11.80
C ALA A 39 -9.66 14.94 -11.57
N LEU A 40 -8.44 15.31 -11.18
CA LEU A 40 -8.04 16.70 -10.98
C LEU A 40 -7.79 17.47 -12.29
N ASP A 41 -7.46 16.77 -13.37
CA ASP A 41 -7.09 17.35 -14.66
C ASP A 41 -8.29 17.83 -15.52
N ALA A 42 -9.55 17.58 -15.14
CA ALA A 42 -10.70 18.00 -15.99
C ALA A 42 -12.03 18.27 -15.25
N PRO A 43 -13.13 18.63 -15.97
CA PRO A 43 -14.31 19.25 -15.34
C PRO A 43 -15.18 18.25 -14.55
N ARG A 44 -16.19 18.83 -13.87
CA ARG A 44 -17.05 18.27 -12.79
C ARG A 44 -17.37 16.77 -12.82
N ALA A 45 -17.56 16.16 -13.99
CA ALA A 45 -17.89 14.73 -14.12
C ALA A 45 -16.80 13.79 -13.57
N ARG A 46 -15.52 14.17 -13.62
CA ARG A 46 -14.43 13.30 -13.15
C ARG A 46 -14.31 13.22 -11.63
N LEU A 47 -14.79 14.24 -10.92
CA LEU A 47 -14.84 14.23 -9.45
C LEU A 47 -15.95 13.32 -8.91
N ALA A 48 -17.07 13.22 -9.62
CA ALA A 48 -18.10 12.23 -9.32
C ALA A 48 -17.57 10.80 -9.50
N PHE A 49 -16.85 10.54 -10.61
CA PHE A 49 -16.13 9.28 -10.79
C PHE A 49 -15.17 8.99 -9.64
N LEU A 50 -14.36 9.97 -9.20
CA LEU A 50 -13.36 9.73 -8.16
C LEU A 50 -13.99 9.29 -6.84
N ARG A 51 -15.11 9.90 -6.45
CA ARG A 51 -15.90 9.46 -5.30
C ARG A 51 -16.35 8.01 -5.47
N ASP A 52 -16.97 7.70 -6.60
CA ASP A 52 -17.53 6.37 -6.85
C ASP A 52 -16.42 5.31 -6.97
N TRP A 53 -15.24 5.67 -7.47
CA TRP A 53 -14.03 4.86 -7.43
C TRP A 53 -13.67 4.46 -6.00
N TYR A 54 -13.55 5.41 -5.08
CA TYR A 54 -13.17 5.10 -3.69
C TYR A 54 -14.26 4.35 -2.93
N VAL A 55 -15.54 4.63 -3.20
CA VAL A 55 -16.65 3.80 -2.69
C VAL A 55 -16.54 2.37 -3.21
N PHE A 56 -16.30 2.18 -4.51
CA PHE A 56 -16.10 0.86 -5.09
C PHE A 56 -14.88 0.14 -4.48
N ARG A 57 -13.76 0.83 -4.24
CA ARG A 57 -12.54 0.25 -3.65
C ARG A 57 -12.79 -0.30 -2.25
N GLN A 58 -13.55 0.43 -1.42
CA GLN A 58 -13.94 -0.03 -0.07
C GLN A 58 -14.79 -1.31 -0.10
N TRP A 59 -15.67 -1.43 -1.09
CA TRP A 59 -16.62 -2.54 -1.22
C TRP A 59 -16.28 -3.52 -2.35
N SER A 60 -15.03 -3.50 -2.82
CA SER A 60 -14.64 -4.31 -3.97
C SER A 60 -14.70 -5.79 -3.60
N PRO A 61 -15.49 -6.61 -4.33
CA PRO A 61 -15.71 -8.01 -3.97
C PRO A 61 -14.45 -8.88 -4.12
N ILE A 62 -13.43 -8.39 -4.83
CA ILE A 62 -12.17 -9.11 -5.06
C ILE A 62 -11.04 -8.46 -4.26
N VAL A 63 -10.90 -7.14 -4.37
CA VAL A 63 -9.77 -6.44 -3.74
C VAL A 63 -9.89 -6.45 -2.21
N SER A 64 -11.09 -6.25 -1.67
CA SER A 64 -11.30 -6.19 -0.21
C SER A 64 -10.97 -7.51 0.50
N PRO A 65 -11.44 -8.69 0.02
CA PRO A 65 -11.01 -9.98 0.58
C PRO A 65 -9.50 -10.25 0.48
N ILE A 66 -8.86 -9.84 -0.63
CA ILE A 66 -7.40 -9.97 -0.77
C ILE A 66 -6.70 -9.10 0.27
N PHE A 67 -7.08 -7.82 0.42
CA PHE A 67 -6.53 -6.93 1.45
C PHE A 67 -6.73 -7.49 2.86
N LEU A 68 -7.90 -8.07 3.16
CA LEU A 68 -8.15 -8.71 4.44
C LEU A 68 -7.19 -9.88 4.68
N ALA A 69 -7.03 -10.77 3.69
CA ALA A 69 -6.09 -11.89 3.79
C ALA A 69 -4.64 -11.42 4.01
N LEU A 70 -4.19 -10.40 3.29
CA LEU A 70 -2.85 -9.82 3.46
C LEU A 70 -2.69 -9.14 4.83
N THR A 71 -3.75 -8.47 5.32
CA THR A 71 -3.75 -7.83 6.65
C THR A 71 -3.63 -8.85 7.78
N LEU A 72 -4.23 -10.03 7.63
CA LEU A 72 -4.06 -11.13 8.60
C LEU A 72 -2.62 -11.64 8.66
N LEU A 73 -1.87 -11.53 7.57
CA LEU A 73 -0.44 -11.89 7.50
C LEU A 73 0.48 -10.77 7.99
N LEU A 74 -0.01 -9.53 8.08
CA LEU A 74 0.76 -8.35 8.46
C LEU A 74 1.48 -8.50 9.82
N PRO A 75 0.89 -9.05 10.90
CA PRO A 75 1.61 -9.21 12.17
C PRO A 75 2.85 -10.09 12.05
N PHE A 76 2.78 -11.14 11.22
CA PHE A 76 3.92 -12.02 10.97
C PHE A 76 5.01 -11.30 10.18
N ALA A 77 4.64 -10.55 9.15
CA ALA A 77 5.58 -9.74 8.36
C ALA A 77 6.25 -8.66 9.22
N VAL A 78 5.49 -7.96 10.07
CA VAL A 78 6.03 -6.96 11.01
C VAL A 78 7.00 -7.63 11.99
N PHE A 79 6.64 -8.78 12.55
CA PHE A 79 7.53 -9.49 13.47
C PHE A 79 8.86 -9.88 12.81
N THR A 80 8.83 -10.44 11.60
CA THR A 80 10.06 -10.86 10.89
C THR A 80 10.95 -9.68 10.54
N LEU A 81 10.36 -8.57 10.09
CA LEU A 81 11.08 -7.32 9.79
C LEU A 81 11.71 -6.71 11.05
N CYS A 82 10.93 -6.55 12.11
CA CYS A 82 11.42 -6.01 13.38
C CYS A 82 12.54 -6.87 13.97
N LYS A 83 12.39 -8.20 13.93
CA LYS A 83 13.43 -9.12 14.35
C LYS A 83 14.71 -8.93 13.54
N GLY A 84 14.60 -8.85 12.20
CA GLY A 84 15.75 -8.63 11.32
C GLY A 84 16.48 -7.31 11.59
N ALA A 85 15.71 -6.23 11.83
CA ALA A 85 16.23 -4.92 12.20
C ALA A 85 16.92 -4.94 13.57
N LEU A 86 16.32 -5.59 14.58
CA LEU A 86 16.94 -5.75 15.90
C LEU A 86 18.24 -6.57 15.83
N GLU A 87 18.26 -7.67 15.07
CA GLU A 87 19.49 -8.44 14.82
C GLU A 87 20.58 -7.58 14.17
N SER A 88 20.21 -6.60 13.33
CA SER A 88 21.14 -5.64 12.74
C SER A 88 21.64 -4.60 13.74
N ILE A 89 20.74 -3.99 14.50
CA ILE A 89 21.07 -2.89 15.43
C ILE A 89 21.91 -3.41 16.59
N CYS A 90 21.52 -4.56 17.16
CA CYS A 90 22.20 -5.15 18.30
C CYS A 90 23.47 -5.95 17.93
N GLY A 91 23.77 -6.10 16.63
CA GLY A 91 24.94 -6.85 16.16
C GLY A 91 24.91 -8.33 16.54
N TRP A 92 23.72 -8.89 16.79
CA TRP A 92 23.57 -10.30 17.20
C TRP A 92 23.93 -11.29 16.10
N ARG A 93 23.99 -10.82 14.85
CA ARG A 93 24.41 -11.62 13.70
C ARG A 93 25.37 -10.87 12.79
N SER A 94 26.23 -11.61 12.13
CA SER A 94 27.17 -11.09 11.14
C SER A 94 26.55 -11.07 9.73
N ALA A 95 26.61 -9.93 9.05
CA ALA A 95 26.26 -9.76 7.64
C ALA A 95 27.02 -8.58 7.01
N SER A 96 26.83 -8.37 5.71
CA SER A 96 27.36 -7.18 5.02
C SER A 96 26.70 -5.90 5.57
N ARG A 97 27.42 -4.76 5.51
CA ARG A 97 26.87 -3.46 5.94
C ARG A 97 25.58 -3.11 5.20
N LEU A 98 25.55 -3.39 3.89
CA LEU A 98 24.38 -3.15 3.05
C LEU A 98 23.17 -3.98 3.52
N ARG A 99 23.38 -5.25 3.88
CA ARG A 99 22.30 -6.09 4.43
C ARG A 99 21.74 -5.53 5.74
N HIS A 100 22.61 -5.04 6.62
CA HIS A 100 22.17 -4.41 7.87
C HIS A 100 21.35 -3.13 7.63
N THR A 101 21.81 -2.27 6.73
CA THR A 101 21.09 -1.04 6.36
C THR A 101 19.71 -1.35 5.79
N VAL A 102 19.61 -2.32 4.88
CA VAL A 102 18.33 -2.70 4.25
C VAL A 102 17.35 -3.28 5.28
N ASP A 103 17.80 -4.19 6.17
CA ASP A 103 16.95 -4.75 7.23
C ASP A 103 16.35 -3.65 8.14
N ILE A 104 17.14 -2.61 8.47
CA ILE A 104 16.67 -1.48 9.28
C ILE A 104 15.71 -0.59 8.48
N LEU A 105 16.07 -0.29 7.22
CA LEU A 105 15.29 0.58 6.35
C LEU A 105 13.89 0.00 6.08
N GLU A 106 13.77 -1.29 5.77
CA GLU A 106 12.46 -1.95 5.58
C GLU A 106 11.58 -1.83 6.82
N ALA A 107 12.13 -2.09 8.01
CA ALA A 107 11.39 -2.01 9.26
C ALA A 107 10.94 -0.56 9.54
N VAL A 108 11.81 0.43 9.30
CA VAL A 108 11.47 1.85 9.46
C VAL A 108 10.39 2.28 8.47
N ILE A 109 10.50 1.89 7.19
CA ILE A 109 9.50 2.25 6.18
C ILE A 109 8.14 1.66 6.55
N LEU A 110 8.07 0.34 6.80
CA LEU A 110 6.78 -0.29 7.06
C LEU A 110 6.19 0.16 8.41
N VAL A 111 6.95 -0.01 9.49
CA VAL A 111 6.44 0.18 10.87
C VAL A 111 6.47 1.64 11.30
N GLY A 112 7.44 2.41 10.82
CA GLY A 112 7.59 3.82 11.18
C GLY A 112 6.89 4.81 10.25
N VAL A 113 6.58 4.43 8.99
CA VAL A 113 6.02 5.35 8.00
C VAL A 113 4.71 4.84 7.40
N ILE A 114 4.69 3.68 6.72
CA ILE A 114 3.51 3.19 6.00
C ILE A 114 2.34 2.95 6.96
N LEU A 115 2.55 2.15 8.01
CA LEU A 115 1.49 1.79 8.94
C LEU A 115 0.94 2.99 9.76
N PRO A 116 1.78 3.84 10.39
CA PRO A 116 1.29 4.92 11.24
C PRO A 116 0.94 6.21 10.49
N ILE A 117 1.50 6.46 9.29
CA ILE A 117 1.35 7.73 8.57
C ILE A 117 0.68 7.50 7.22
N GLY A 118 1.23 6.63 6.38
CA GLY A 118 0.78 6.44 5.00
C GLY A 118 -0.67 5.96 4.91
N ILE A 119 -1.00 4.85 5.60
CA ILE A 119 -2.35 4.28 5.61
C ILE A 119 -3.36 5.26 6.22
N PRO A 120 -3.16 5.82 7.44
CA PRO A 120 -4.12 6.75 8.02
C PRO A 120 -4.32 8.01 7.18
N ALA A 121 -3.26 8.56 6.58
CA ALA A 121 -3.37 9.74 5.72
C ALA A 121 -4.19 9.46 4.45
N ALA A 122 -3.92 8.33 3.78
CA ALA A 122 -4.69 7.92 2.59
C ALA A 122 -6.16 7.66 2.93
N VAL A 123 -6.45 6.87 3.98
CA VAL A 123 -7.82 6.56 4.40
C VAL A 123 -8.58 7.82 4.80
N SER A 124 -7.97 8.71 5.59
CA SER A 124 -8.62 9.95 6.02
C SER A 124 -8.94 10.88 4.84
N ALA A 125 -8.02 10.99 3.87
CA ALA A 125 -8.24 11.77 2.66
C ALA A 125 -9.38 11.18 1.80
N GLN A 126 -9.44 9.85 1.68
CA GLN A 126 -10.51 9.16 0.95
C GLN A 126 -11.88 9.38 1.63
N GLU A 127 -11.97 9.23 2.94
CA GLU A 127 -13.20 9.47 3.70
C GLU A 127 -13.66 10.93 3.61
N ALA A 128 -12.72 11.88 3.67
CA ALA A 128 -12.99 13.30 3.49
C ALA A 128 -13.55 13.60 2.09
N LEU A 129 -12.98 13.02 1.02
CA LEU A 129 -13.53 13.13 -0.33
C LEU A 129 -14.94 12.56 -0.39
N ILE A 130 -15.14 11.31 0.08
CA ILE A 130 -16.44 10.66 0.04
C ILE A 130 -17.48 11.52 0.75
N ALA A 131 -17.13 12.10 1.91
CA ALA A 131 -18.00 12.99 2.66
C ALA A 131 -18.27 14.32 1.94
N ALA A 132 -17.25 14.98 1.40
CA ALA A 132 -17.38 16.26 0.71
C ALA A 132 -18.18 16.14 -0.60
N CYS A 133 -18.12 14.99 -1.27
CA CYS A 133 -18.83 14.72 -2.50
C CYS A 133 -20.20 14.03 -2.28
N LYS A 134 -20.70 13.89 -1.03
CA LYS A 134 -22.02 13.28 -0.71
C LYS A 134 -23.22 14.10 -1.18
N GLY A 135 -23.05 15.40 -1.44
CA GLY A 135 -24.15 16.36 -1.56
C GLY A 135 -25.02 16.32 -2.84
N SER A 136 -24.80 15.40 -3.78
CA SER A 136 -25.45 15.57 -5.08
C SER A 136 -25.73 14.32 -5.89
N VAL A 137 -26.71 13.57 -5.41
CA VAL A 137 -27.48 12.67 -6.26
C VAL A 137 -28.95 13.08 -6.15
N THR A 138 -29.37 14.10 -6.91
CA THR A 138 -30.79 14.30 -7.20
C THR A 138 -31.17 13.33 -8.33
N GLY A 139 -31.47 12.08 -7.95
CA GLY A 139 -31.69 10.95 -8.86
C GLY A 139 -31.24 9.66 -8.21
N GLY A 140 -31.90 9.27 -7.13
CA GLY A 140 -31.46 8.17 -6.28
C GLY A 140 -31.55 6.80 -6.97
N VAL A 141 -30.58 5.93 -6.66
CA VAL A 141 -30.76 4.48 -6.74
C VAL A 141 -30.93 3.96 -5.32
N SER A 142 -32.13 3.45 -5.05
CA SER A 142 -32.49 2.68 -3.86
C SER A 142 -31.97 1.26 -3.97
N GLY A 143 -31.13 0.86 -3.01
CA GLY A 143 -30.99 -0.53 -2.55
C GLY A 143 -30.08 -1.45 -3.37
N GLY A 144 -29.13 -2.08 -2.68
CA GLY A 144 -28.44 -3.27 -3.15
C GLY A 144 -27.82 -3.99 -1.96
N GLY A 145 -28.44 -5.10 -1.54
CA GLY A 145 -27.86 -6.03 -0.58
C GLY A 145 -26.57 -6.68 -1.11
N PRO A 146 -26.01 -7.68 -0.40
CA PRO A 146 -24.60 -8.07 -0.47
C PRO A 146 -24.08 -8.65 -1.81
N LEU A 147 -24.92 -8.74 -2.85
CA LEU A 147 -24.54 -9.19 -4.20
C LEU A 147 -25.06 -8.25 -5.32
N GLY A 148 -25.48 -7.03 -4.98
CA GLY A 148 -26.06 -6.07 -5.93
C GLY A 148 -25.02 -5.43 -6.86
N PHE A 149 -25.15 -5.70 -8.16
CA PHE A 149 -24.40 -5.06 -9.24
C PHE A 149 -24.60 -3.53 -9.18
N PHE A 150 -23.51 -2.76 -9.01
CA PHE A 150 -23.56 -1.30 -9.00
C PHE A 150 -23.95 -0.80 -10.40
N SER A 151 -25.17 -0.32 -10.56
CA SER A 151 -25.53 0.48 -11.74
C SER A 151 -25.04 1.91 -11.49
N ALA A 152 -23.91 2.28 -12.10
CA ALA A 152 -23.43 3.65 -12.10
C ALA A 152 -24.42 4.51 -12.90
N ASP A 153 -25.23 5.31 -12.21
CA ASP A 153 -26.07 6.30 -12.87
C ASP A 153 -25.18 7.44 -13.37
N THR A 154 -24.82 7.38 -14.65
CA THR A 154 -23.92 8.33 -15.34
C THR A 154 -24.49 9.75 -15.43
N THR A 155 -25.66 10.02 -14.86
CA THR A 155 -26.31 11.34 -14.85
C THR A 155 -26.19 12.08 -13.51
N ALA A 156 -25.52 11.51 -12.50
CA ALA A 156 -25.26 12.17 -11.23
C ALA A 156 -24.34 13.39 -11.38
N THR A 157 -24.93 14.58 -11.49
CA THR A 157 -24.19 15.85 -11.53
C THR A 157 -24.06 16.43 -10.13
N LEU A 158 -22.85 16.85 -9.74
CA LEU A 158 -22.57 17.53 -8.47
C LEU A 158 -23.17 18.95 -8.41
N ARG A 159 -23.88 19.28 -7.31
CA ARG A 159 -24.44 20.60 -7.03
C ARG A 159 -23.32 21.64 -6.98
N PRO A 160 -23.50 22.85 -7.54
CA PRO A 160 -22.43 23.83 -7.66
C PRO A 160 -21.74 24.26 -6.35
N GLY A 161 -22.45 24.22 -5.21
CA GLY A 161 -21.89 24.55 -3.89
C GLY A 161 -21.03 23.43 -3.28
N ASP A 162 -21.35 22.17 -3.58
CA ASP A 162 -20.61 20.99 -3.09
C ASP A 162 -19.35 20.72 -3.94
N MET A 163 -19.28 21.33 -5.13
CA MET A 163 -18.15 21.20 -6.07
C MET A 163 -16.83 21.76 -5.54
N SER A 164 -16.86 22.90 -4.83
CA SER A 164 -15.64 23.53 -4.33
C SER A 164 -15.03 22.71 -3.20
N ALA A 165 -15.86 22.22 -2.27
CA ALA A 165 -15.44 21.32 -1.19
C ALA A 165 -14.95 19.98 -1.74
N CYS A 166 -15.70 19.36 -2.66
CA CYS A 166 -15.32 18.11 -3.30
C CYS A 166 -13.98 18.23 -4.07
N LYS A 167 -13.77 19.34 -4.80
CA LYS A 167 -12.50 19.60 -5.48
C LYS A 167 -11.35 19.83 -4.51
N ALA A 168 -11.58 20.57 -3.42
CA ALA A 168 -10.57 20.80 -2.39
C ALA A 168 -10.14 19.47 -1.75
N SER A 169 -11.10 18.63 -1.35
CA SER A 169 -10.80 17.29 -0.81
C SER A 169 -10.10 16.39 -1.83
N ALA A 170 -10.46 16.46 -3.12
CA ALA A 170 -9.79 15.71 -4.17
C ALA A 170 -8.32 16.13 -4.35
N ALA A 171 -7.99 17.40 -4.13
CA ALA A 171 -6.63 17.91 -4.27
C ALA A 171 -5.67 17.38 -3.19
N GLU A 172 -6.19 16.88 -2.07
CA GLU A 172 -5.40 16.32 -0.96
C GLU A 172 -5.03 14.84 -1.17
N LEU A 173 -5.67 14.13 -2.11
CA LEU A 173 -5.47 12.69 -2.34
C LEU A 173 -4.15 12.30 -3.04
N PRO A 174 -3.64 13.06 -4.05
CA PRO A 174 -2.43 12.66 -4.75
C PRO A 174 -1.20 12.52 -3.84
N SER A 175 -1.07 13.39 -2.84
CA SER A 175 0.10 13.43 -1.95
C SER A 175 0.29 12.11 -1.16
N PRO A 176 -0.70 11.63 -0.37
CA PRO A 176 -0.57 10.36 0.33
C PRO A 176 -0.44 9.17 -0.62
N HIS A 177 -1.12 9.13 -1.77
CA HIS A 177 -0.96 8.03 -2.71
C HIS A 177 0.41 8.03 -3.41
N LEU A 178 0.96 9.20 -3.76
CA LEU A 178 2.32 9.31 -4.28
C LEU A 178 3.35 8.84 -3.25
N LEU A 179 3.18 9.22 -1.98
CA LEU A 179 4.02 8.72 -0.89
C LEU A 179 3.93 7.19 -0.79
N MET A 180 2.72 6.63 -0.84
CA MET A 180 2.52 5.18 -0.81
C MET A 180 3.17 4.48 -2.01
N VAL A 181 3.07 5.03 -3.22
CA VAL A 181 3.78 4.50 -4.41
C VAL A 181 5.29 4.49 -4.17
N ALA A 182 5.86 5.61 -3.74
CA ALA A 182 7.30 5.74 -3.52
C ALA A 182 7.80 4.78 -2.43
N LEU A 183 7.09 4.66 -1.31
CA LEU A 183 7.46 3.78 -0.22
C LEU A 183 7.33 2.30 -0.59
N ASN A 184 6.30 1.89 -1.32
CA ASN A 184 6.16 0.51 -1.77
C ASN A 184 7.20 0.12 -2.84
N LEU A 185 7.56 1.04 -3.74
CA LEU A 185 8.68 0.83 -4.67
C LEU A 185 10.02 0.72 -3.95
N LEU A 186 10.23 1.52 -2.90
CA LEU A 186 11.42 1.44 -2.07
C LEU A 186 11.48 0.12 -1.30
N MET A 187 10.36 -0.35 -0.74
CA MET A 187 10.26 -1.67 -0.11
C MET A 187 10.61 -2.79 -1.10
N TRP A 188 10.08 -2.74 -2.32
CA TRP A 188 10.43 -3.69 -3.38
C TRP A 188 11.94 -3.68 -3.70
N ALA A 189 12.54 -2.50 -3.81
CA ALA A 189 13.98 -2.38 -4.04
C ALA A 189 14.79 -2.96 -2.87
N CYS A 190 14.34 -2.73 -1.64
CA CYS A 190 14.92 -3.34 -0.44
C CYS A 190 14.85 -4.86 -0.50
N ASP A 191 13.71 -5.46 -0.85
CA ASP A 191 13.55 -6.92 -0.97
C ASP A 191 14.60 -7.53 -1.94
N VAL A 192 14.79 -6.89 -3.10
CA VAL A 192 15.76 -7.31 -4.13
C VAL A 192 17.20 -7.17 -3.64
N LEU A 193 17.54 -6.03 -3.02
CA LEU A 193 18.88 -5.78 -2.47
C LEU A 193 19.18 -6.75 -1.32
N ARG A 194 18.18 -7.01 -0.48
CA ARG A 194 18.24 -7.91 0.66
C ARG A 194 18.56 -9.33 0.23
N TYR A 195 17.93 -9.81 -0.83
CA TYR A 195 18.24 -11.10 -1.45
C TYR A 195 19.66 -11.10 -2.04
N SER A 196 20.01 -10.08 -2.82
CA SER A 196 21.32 -9.99 -3.50
C SER A 196 22.50 -9.89 -2.53
N CYS A 197 22.28 -9.36 -1.33
CA CYS A 197 23.30 -9.18 -0.29
C CYS A 197 23.29 -10.28 0.79
N GLY A 198 22.31 -11.19 0.75
CA GLY A 198 22.26 -12.35 1.63
C GLY A 198 23.27 -13.39 1.16
N GLY A 199 24.03 -13.97 2.10
CA GLY A 199 24.86 -15.14 1.78
C GLY A 199 24.00 -16.31 1.30
N ALA A 200 24.64 -17.34 0.73
CA ALA A 200 23.94 -18.52 0.22
C ALA A 200 22.91 -19.06 1.23
N PRO A 201 21.70 -19.47 0.78
CA PRO A 201 20.70 -20.05 1.66
C PRO A 201 21.29 -21.27 2.37
N ALA A 202 21.01 -21.40 3.67
CA ALA A 202 21.49 -22.51 4.48
C ALA A 202 20.90 -23.84 3.94
N GLY A 203 21.66 -24.52 3.08
CA GLY A 203 21.20 -25.72 2.37
C GLY A 203 21.93 -25.99 1.05
N GLU A 204 22.57 -24.99 0.43
CA GLU A 204 23.53 -25.22 -0.65
C GLU A 204 24.90 -25.58 -0.08
N GLU A 205 24.98 -26.75 0.56
CA GLU A 205 26.24 -27.47 0.64
C GLU A 205 26.63 -27.79 -0.81
N LYS A 206 27.71 -27.17 -1.31
CA LYS A 206 28.29 -27.52 -2.61
C LYS A 206 28.53 -29.03 -2.60
N ARG A 207 27.69 -29.77 -3.34
CA ARG A 207 28.07 -31.09 -3.82
C ARG A 207 29.19 -30.87 -4.83
N ASP A 208 30.41 -30.97 -4.33
CA ASP A 208 31.60 -31.19 -5.16
C ASP A 208 31.49 -32.53 -5.91
#